data_AF-A0A962WSI4-F1
#
_entry.id   AF-A0A962WSI4-F1
#
_cell.length_a   1.000
_cell.length_b   1.000
_cell.length_c   1.000
_cell.angle_alpha   90.00
_cell.angle_beta   90.00
_cell.angle_gamma   90.00
#
_symmetry.space_group_name_H-M   'P 1'
#
loop_
_entity.id
_entity.type
_entity.pdbx_description
1 polymer ?
#
loop_
_entity_poly.entity_id
_entity_poly.type
_entity_poly.pdbx_seq_one_letter_code
_entity_poly.pdbx_strand_id
1 'polypeptide(L)'
;MQDAGTPTRESIELALPALSGSESGPETAEKTPLPTSTTEPTLTLQDSVTDNGVQSAQLPETEVDSDITPPPQSVDENGESTAEGTLASDPSELEQSAPVENEVRWLKEKVKKGDSISRIFSRMNLSAGLLHDILNSSDEAKRLARIKPGEMLKVKIDREGNFLGLILERNAIKSLNVQAREDGFSTRTVERGLETRIASNSGVITNSLYQSAQRTGLSDQLIMELANIFGWDIDFALEIRAGDQFSLIYEDEYLDGELYGNGAILAAEFVNQGNVFRAVRYEDENGNSNYYSPDGRSMRKAFLRAPVDFRRISSRFTKARWHPVLGKKRPHKGVDYAAATGTPIKAAGDGRVIFRGRKGGYGNTVIIQHGSQYTTLYGHMSSFKRSVQNGSRVKQGQTIGYVGKSGLATGPHLHYEFRVNGVHRNPLTVKIPAASPINARYKADFEKKSKPLLAQLEIISSTQVATAE
;
A
#
# COMPACT_ATOMS: atom_id res chain seq x y z
N MET A 1 -60.30 -17.10 -28.50
CA MET A 1 -60.03 -18.06 -27.42
C MET A 1 -59.09 -17.40 -26.43
N GLN A 2 -59.31 -17.62 -25.12
CA GLN A 2 -58.31 -17.73 -24.04
C GLN A 2 -56.94 -17.09 -24.32
N ASP A 3 -56.52 -15.97 -23.73
CA ASP A 3 -56.75 -15.43 -22.37
C ASP A 3 -56.29 -16.38 -21.25
N ALA A 4 -55.29 -15.93 -20.48
CA ALA A 4 -54.58 -16.69 -19.45
C ALA A 4 -54.09 -15.72 -18.35
N GLY A 5 -54.73 -15.78 -17.18
CA GLY A 5 -54.58 -14.77 -16.13
C GLY A 5 -53.29 -14.86 -15.31
N THR A 6 -52.91 -13.73 -14.70
CA THR A 6 -51.85 -13.65 -13.68
C THR A 6 -52.48 -13.76 -12.28
N PRO A 7 -52.01 -14.66 -11.40
CA PRO A 7 -52.57 -14.79 -10.05
C PRO A 7 -52.14 -13.65 -9.12
N THR A 8 -53.06 -13.22 -8.27
CA THR A 8 -52.82 -12.29 -7.16
C THR A 8 -51.95 -12.93 -6.07
N ARG A 9 -51.32 -12.10 -5.23
CA ARG A 9 -50.71 -12.53 -3.96
C ARG A 9 -51.46 -11.90 -2.80
N GLU A 10 -51.88 -12.73 -1.86
CA GLU A 10 -52.60 -12.32 -0.67
C GLU A 10 -51.71 -11.61 0.35
N SER A 11 -52.32 -10.78 1.19
CA SER A 11 -51.67 -10.18 2.35
C SER A 11 -51.85 -11.12 3.55
N ILE A 12 -50.77 -11.49 4.23
CA ILE A 12 -50.84 -12.18 5.53
C ILE A 12 -50.46 -11.18 6.61
N GLU A 13 -51.48 -10.72 7.32
CA GLU A 13 -51.36 -9.95 8.55
C GLU A 13 -51.13 -10.90 9.72
N LEU A 14 -50.19 -10.58 10.62
CA LEU A 14 -49.84 -11.43 11.76
C LEU A 14 -49.78 -10.58 13.04
N ALA A 15 -50.77 -10.81 13.91
CA ALA A 15 -51.05 -9.97 15.07
C ALA A 15 -50.09 -10.19 16.25
N LEU A 16 -49.96 -9.13 17.07
CA LEU A 16 -49.27 -9.17 18.37
C LEU A 16 -50.29 -9.42 19.50
N PRO A 17 -50.07 -10.38 20.41
CA PRO A 17 -50.75 -10.39 21.70
C PRO A 17 -50.09 -9.36 22.65
N ALA A 18 -50.92 -8.57 23.33
CA ALA A 18 -50.46 -7.66 24.39
C ALA A 18 -50.41 -8.38 25.75
N LEU A 19 -49.55 -7.90 26.65
CA LEU A 19 -49.63 -8.20 28.09
C LEU A 19 -49.40 -6.93 28.91
N SER A 20 -50.01 -6.89 30.10
CA SER A 20 -50.26 -5.71 30.91
C SER A 20 -49.02 -5.14 31.63
N GLY A 21 -49.11 -3.87 32.02
CA GLY A 21 -48.08 -3.20 32.82
C GLY A 21 -48.56 -1.85 33.34
N SER A 22 -49.27 -1.85 34.47
CA SER A 22 -49.70 -0.63 35.16
C SER A 22 -49.99 -0.87 36.63
N GLU A 23 -49.06 -0.49 37.51
CA GLU A 23 -49.40 0.13 38.80
C GLU A 23 -48.19 0.91 39.36
N SER A 24 -48.44 1.74 40.37
CA SER A 24 -47.51 2.79 40.82
C SER A 24 -47.47 2.92 42.34
N GLY A 25 -46.28 2.97 42.93
CA GLY A 25 -46.08 3.26 44.35
C GLY A 25 -44.59 3.48 44.66
N PRO A 26 -44.22 4.56 45.37
CA PRO A 26 -42.83 4.85 45.70
C PRO A 26 -42.47 4.44 47.13
N GLU A 27 -41.17 4.23 47.39
CA GLU A 27 -40.63 4.31 48.75
C GLU A 27 -39.33 5.13 48.78
N THR A 28 -38.88 5.45 49.99
CA THR A 28 -38.11 6.65 50.34
C THR A 28 -36.61 6.59 50.01
N ALA A 29 -35.97 7.76 50.05
CA ALA A 29 -34.54 7.90 49.92
C ALA A 29 -33.87 8.03 51.30
N GLU A 30 -32.66 7.48 51.44
CA GLU A 30 -31.70 7.90 52.46
C GLU A 30 -30.31 8.17 51.84
N LYS A 31 -29.34 8.61 52.65
CA LYS A 31 -28.33 9.60 52.24
C LYS A 31 -26.95 9.29 52.84
N THR A 32 -25.93 9.98 52.32
CA THR A 32 -24.59 10.21 52.94
C THR A 32 -23.55 9.06 52.72
N PRO A 33 -22.23 9.28 52.90
CA PRO A 33 -21.37 9.84 51.83
C PRO A 33 -20.10 9.03 51.46
N LEU A 34 -19.29 9.61 50.56
CA LEU A 34 -17.91 9.21 50.23
C LEU A 34 -16.93 9.34 51.42
N PRO A 35 -15.78 8.66 51.34
CA PRO A 35 -14.47 9.27 51.61
C PRO A 35 -13.59 9.38 50.34
N THR A 36 -12.49 10.14 50.44
CA THR A 36 -11.62 10.58 49.33
C THR A 36 -10.13 10.30 49.56
N SER A 37 -9.39 9.91 48.50
CA SER A 37 -7.94 10.09 48.30
C SER A 37 -7.67 9.84 46.79
N THR A 38 -6.90 10.60 45.99
CA THR A 38 -5.49 11.06 46.11
C THR A 38 -4.54 9.85 46.15
N THR A 39 -3.55 9.65 45.28
CA THR A 39 -2.59 10.59 44.63
C THR A 39 -2.34 10.35 43.13
N GLU A 40 -1.87 11.38 42.43
CA GLU A 40 -1.07 11.25 41.19
C GLU A 40 0.45 11.23 41.51
N PRO A 41 1.31 10.63 40.67
CA PRO A 41 2.72 10.97 40.58
C PRO A 41 3.02 11.75 39.29
N THR A 42 3.44 13.01 39.43
CA THR A 42 4.10 13.75 38.34
C THR A 42 5.48 13.15 38.06
N LEU A 43 5.87 13.02 36.80
CA LEU A 43 7.22 12.61 36.43
C LEU A 43 7.87 13.69 35.56
N THR A 44 8.88 14.35 36.12
CA THR A 44 9.60 15.47 35.51
C THR A 44 10.62 14.99 34.48
N LEU A 45 10.72 15.70 33.36
CA LEU A 45 11.85 15.58 32.45
C LEU A 45 13.12 16.16 33.12
N GLN A 46 14.25 15.52 32.89
CA GLN A 46 15.58 16.11 33.10
C GLN A 46 16.39 15.89 31.83
N ASP A 47 16.88 16.99 31.25
CA ASP A 47 17.87 16.93 30.19
C ASP A 47 19.23 16.53 30.76
N SER A 48 19.97 15.70 30.04
CA SER A 48 21.40 15.48 30.28
C SER A 48 22.13 15.58 28.94
N VAL A 49 22.66 16.77 28.65
CA VAL A 49 23.57 17.01 27.52
C VAL A 49 24.96 16.51 27.92
N THR A 50 25.55 15.64 27.10
CA THR A 50 27.00 15.40 27.08
C THR A 50 27.49 15.59 25.66
N ASP A 51 28.16 16.70 25.43
CA ASP A 51 29.02 16.94 24.28
C ASP A 51 30.30 16.10 24.39
N ASN A 52 30.87 15.71 23.24
CA ASN A 52 32.26 15.34 23.02
C ASN A 52 32.43 14.97 21.53
N GLY A 53 32.93 15.90 20.73
CA GLY A 53 33.31 15.64 19.33
C GLY A 53 34.80 15.37 19.14
N VAL A 54 35.19 15.04 17.90
CA VAL A 54 36.59 14.93 17.40
C VAL A 54 37.29 13.66 17.97
N GLN A 55 37.95 12.80 17.19
CA GLN A 55 38.95 13.11 16.17
C GLN A 55 39.09 12.03 15.08
N SER A 56 39.68 12.41 13.94
CA SER A 56 40.01 11.54 12.81
C SER A 56 41.21 10.65 13.09
N ALA A 57 41.22 9.43 12.53
CA ALA A 57 42.42 8.59 12.37
C ALA A 57 42.41 7.94 10.97
N GLN A 58 43.59 7.85 10.36
CA GLN A 58 43.86 7.37 8.99
C GLN A 58 44.91 6.25 9.07
N LEU A 59 45.12 5.51 7.97
CA LEU A 59 46.23 4.58 7.70
C LEU A 59 46.07 3.15 8.29
N PRO A 60 46.77 2.13 7.74
CA PRO A 60 47.73 2.19 6.63
C PRO A 60 47.35 1.38 5.37
N GLU A 61 48.02 1.72 4.26
CA GLU A 61 48.21 0.85 3.09
C GLU A 61 49.46 -0.03 3.30
N THR A 62 49.54 -1.20 2.67
CA THR A 62 50.76 -2.03 2.62
C THR A 62 50.93 -2.73 1.27
N GLU A 63 51.97 -2.35 0.53
CA GLU A 63 52.64 -3.16 -0.50
C GLU A 63 53.50 -4.26 0.19
N VAL A 64 54.06 -5.29 -0.45
CA VAL A 64 54.13 -5.72 -1.88
C VAL A 64 53.52 -7.15 -2.00
N ASP A 65 53.77 -8.10 -2.92
CA ASP A 65 54.75 -8.41 -4.00
C ASP A 65 54.01 -9.35 -5.04
N SER A 66 54.53 -9.88 -6.15
CA SER A 66 55.88 -10.01 -6.73
C SER A 66 55.84 -10.15 -8.28
N ASP A 67 57.01 -10.33 -8.90
CA ASP A 67 57.21 -10.81 -10.29
C ASP A 67 56.50 -12.14 -10.63
N ILE A 68 56.03 -12.29 -11.87
CA ILE A 68 56.58 -13.20 -12.92
C ILE A 68 56.34 -12.59 -14.32
N THR A 69 57.36 -12.58 -15.19
CA THR A 69 57.29 -12.18 -16.62
C THR A 69 57.50 -13.39 -17.56
N PRO A 70 56.81 -13.50 -18.73
CA PRO A 70 56.79 -14.72 -19.56
C PRO A 70 57.77 -14.74 -20.77
N PRO A 71 58.10 -15.93 -21.29
CA PRO A 71 58.64 -16.13 -22.65
C PRO A 71 57.87 -17.23 -23.44
N PRO A 72 58.22 -17.52 -24.71
CA PRO A 72 58.23 -16.59 -25.85
C PRO A 72 57.47 -17.17 -27.07
N GLN A 73 57.45 -16.46 -28.21
CA GLN A 73 57.01 -17.00 -29.50
C GLN A 73 58.11 -17.84 -30.19
N SER A 74 57.70 -18.74 -31.09
CA SER A 74 58.57 -19.33 -32.12
C SER A 74 57.91 -19.24 -33.50
N VAL A 75 58.72 -19.00 -34.53
CA VAL A 75 58.33 -18.97 -35.95
C VAL A 75 58.40 -20.38 -36.57
N ASP A 76 57.80 -20.55 -37.75
CA ASP A 76 58.35 -21.40 -38.81
C ASP A 76 57.84 -20.90 -40.19
N GLU A 77 58.61 -21.17 -41.25
CA GLU A 77 58.38 -20.68 -42.63
C GLU A 77 58.01 -21.84 -43.60
N ASN A 78 58.04 -21.54 -44.91
CA ASN A 78 57.73 -22.39 -46.08
C ASN A 78 56.22 -22.53 -46.40
N GLY A 79 55.71 -22.26 -47.61
CA GLY A 79 56.32 -21.65 -48.81
C GLY A 79 56.33 -22.58 -50.03
N GLU A 80 55.48 -22.28 -51.01
CA GLU A 80 55.51 -22.82 -52.39
C GLU A 80 54.74 -21.83 -53.30
N SER A 81 54.99 -21.84 -54.61
CA SER A 81 54.45 -20.85 -55.57
C SER A 81 53.89 -21.47 -56.85
N THR A 82 52.69 -21.04 -57.27
CA THR A 82 52.21 -21.09 -58.66
C THR A 82 51.47 -19.79 -59.02
N ALA A 83 51.39 -19.48 -60.31
CA ALA A 83 51.06 -18.14 -60.82
C ALA A 83 49.94 -18.13 -61.87
N GLU A 84 49.72 -16.94 -62.44
CA GLU A 84 48.86 -16.60 -63.59
C GLU A 84 47.34 -16.50 -63.32
N GLY A 85 46.70 -15.49 -63.93
CA GLY A 85 45.26 -15.21 -63.75
C GLY A 85 44.80 -13.76 -63.97
N THR A 86 45.48 -12.96 -64.80
CA THR A 86 45.14 -11.54 -64.99
C THR A 86 43.86 -11.34 -65.78
N LEU A 87 42.80 -10.87 -65.12
CA LEU A 87 41.66 -10.19 -65.75
C LEU A 87 41.39 -8.88 -65.00
N ALA A 88 41.51 -7.76 -65.70
CA ALA A 88 41.20 -6.44 -65.15
C ALA A 88 39.69 -6.18 -65.27
N SER A 89 39.06 -5.80 -64.16
CA SER A 89 37.71 -5.22 -64.11
C SER A 89 37.79 -3.75 -63.73
N ASP A 90 37.00 -2.93 -64.41
CA ASP A 90 37.03 -1.47 -64.31
C ASP A 90 36.61 -0.98 -62.91
N PRO A 91 37.42 -0.17 -62.19
CA PRO A 91 37.10 0.30 -60.84
C PRO A 91 36.19 1.55 -60.85
N SER A 92 35.22 1.61 -61.77
CA SER A 92 34.48 2.85 -62.08
C SER A 92 32.94 2.75 -62.01
N GLU A 93 32.35 1.71 -61.40
CA GLU A 93 30.88 1.64 -61.25
C GLU A 93 30.37 0.91 -59.97
N LEU A 94 30.95 1.21 -58.79
CA LEU A 94 30.46 0.70 -57.50
C LEU A 94 30.30 1.75 -56.38
N GLU A 95 30.01 3.02 -56.71
CA GLU A 95 29.50 4.01 -55.74
C GLU A 95 27.96 3.91 -55.55
N GLN A 96 27.45 2.71 -55.26
CA GLN A 96 26.05 2.56 -54.81
C GLN A 96 25.92 2.63 -53.29
N SER A 97 25.73 3.86 -52.82
CA SER A 97 25.00 4.20 -51.58
C SER A 97 25.23 3.28 -50.38
N ALA A 98 26.29 3.55 -49.61
CA ALA A 98 26.21 3.29 -48.18
C ALA A 98 24.97 4.03 -47.62
N PRO A 99 24.10 3.38 -46.82
CA PRO A 99 22.92 4.04 -46.29
C PRO A 99 23.35 5.18 -45.37
N VAL A 100 22.89 6.41 -45.65
CA VAL A 100 23.19 7.57 -44.82
C VAL A 100 22.61 7.33 -43.43
N GLU A 101 23.48 7.09 -42.45
CA GLU A 101 23.07 6.97 -41.06
C GLU A 101 22.65 8.35 -40.55
N ASN A 102 21.35 8.62 -40.67
CA ASN A 102 20.73 9.88 -40.30
C ASN A 102 20.91 10.11 -38.80
N GLU A 103 21.79 11.03 -38.43
CA GLU A 103 22.12 11.35 -37.04
C GLU A 103 20.85 11.70 -36.25
N VAL A 104 20.45 10.76 -35.41
CA VAL A 104 19.32 10.91 -34.50
C VAL A 104 19.73 11.79 -33.34
N ARG A 105 19.03 12.91 -33.15
CA ARG A 105 19.16 13.73 -31.94
C ARG A 105 18.09 13.37 -30.92
N TRP A 106 18.52 13.17 -29.67
CA TRP A 106 17.63 12.97 -28.52
C TRP A 106 17.56 14.23 -27.65
N LEU A 107 16.40 14.88 -27.66
CA LEU A 107 16.07 15.94 -26.71
C LEU A 107 15.55 15.31 -25.41
N LYS A 108 15.95 15.83 -24.24
CA LYS A 108 15.62 15.23 -22.92
C LYS A 108 15.17 16.32 -21.94
N GLU A 109 14.00 16.16 -21.32
CA GLU A 109 13.42 17.11 -20.36
C GLU A 109 12.82 16.37 -19.15
N LYS A 110 13.25 16.74 -17.94
CA LYS A 110 12.67 16.21 -16.69
C LYS A 110 11.48 17.05 -16.24
N VAL A 111 10.34 16.42 -15.99
CA VAL A 111 9.09 17.07 -15.61
C VAL A 111 9.22 17.73 -14.22
N LYS A 112 8.92 19.03 -14.14
CA LYS A 112 8.99 19.85 -12.93
C LYS A 112 7.60 20.09 -12.32
N LYS A 113 7.56 20.53 -11.06
CA LYS A 113 6.31 20.87 -10.36
C LYS A 113 5.61 22.05 -11.04
N GLY A 114 4.46 21.81 -11.65
CA GLY A 114 3.67 22.82 -12.38
C GLY A 114 3.84 22.80 -13.90
N ASP A 115 4.63 21.88 -14.45
CA ASP A 115 4.70 21.65 -15.90
C ASP A 115 3.39 21.09 -16.46
N SER A 116 3.18 21.34 -17.75
CA SER A 116 2.22 20.64 -18.61
C SER A 116 2.97 20.11 -19.84
N ILE A 117 2.47 19.04 -20.48
CA ILE A 117 3.15 18.45 -21.65
C ILE A 117 3.33 19.48 -22.77
N SER A 118 2.38 20.42 -22.93
CA SER A 118 2.46 21.57 -23.84
C SER A 118 3.59 22.56 -23.52
N ARG A 119 3.84 22.85 -22.24
CA ARG A 119 4.97 23.69 -21.82
C ARG A 119 6.31 23.00 -22.09
N ILE A 120 6.38 21.69 -21.87
CA ILE A 120 7.60 20.92 -22.13
C ILE A 120 7.89 20.86 -23.64
N PHE A 121 6.89 20.53 -24.47
CA PHE A 121 7.03 20.57 -25.94
C PHE A 121 7.52 21.96 -26.41
N SER A 122 6.93 23.05 -25.89
CA SER A 122 7.38 24.41 -26.21
C SER A 122 8.82 24.69 -25.77
N ARG A 123 9.26 24.22 -24.58
CA ARG A 123 10.68 24.30 -24.17
C ARG A 123 11.62 23.50 -25.09
N MET A 124 11.13 22.42 -25.68
CA MET A 124 11.86 21.56 -26.61
C MET A 124 11.77 22.05 -28.08
N ASN A 125 11.18 23.23 -28.32
CA ASN A 125 10.92 23.81 -29.64
C ASN A 125 10.05 22.91 -30.57
N LEU A 126 9.15 22.12 -29.99
CA LEU A 126 8.22 21.23 -30.69
C LEU A 126 6.85 21.91 -30.86
N SER A 127 6.20 21.69 -32.01
CA SER A 127 4.96 22.37 -32.36
C SER A 127 3.75 21.91 -31.52
N ALA A 128 2.79 22.83 -31.32
CA ALA A 128 1.54 22.52 -30.63
C ALA A 128 0.62 21.59 -31.46
N GLY A 129 0.71 21.65 -32.80
CA GLY A 129 0.00 20.74 -33.70
C GLY A 129 0.47 19.30 -33.52
N LEU A 130 1.79 19.06 -33.61
CA LEU A 130 2.39 17.74 -33.35
C LEU A 130 1.92 17.13 -32.02
N LEU A 131 1.87 17.93 -30.96
CA LEU A 131 1.36 17.48 -29.66
C LEU A 131 -0.14 17.13 -29.70
N HIS A 132 -0.96 17.94 -30.36
CA HIS A 132 -2.39 17.69 -30.54
C HIS A 132 -2.63 16.39 -31.31
N ASP A 133 -1.88 16.16 -32.39
CA ASP A 133 -2.08 15.03 -33.28
C ASP A 133 -1.57 13.73 -32.65
N ILE A 134 -0.44 13.77 -31.93
CA ILE A 134 -0.01 12.68 -31.03
C ILE A 134 -1.10 12.38 -29.99
N LEU A 135 -1.60 13.39 -29.26
CA LEU A 135 -2.59 13.17 -28.21
C LEU A 135 -3.91 12.59 -28.73
N ASN A 136 -4.29 12.88 -29.98
CA ASN A 136 -5.52 12.37 -30.58
C ASN A 136 -5.38 11.00 -31.26
N SER A 137 -4.15 10.53 -31.54
CA SER A 137 -3.93 9.26 -32.26
C SER A 137 -4.48 8.02 -31.55
N SER A 138 -4.56 8.04 -30.22
CA SER A 138 -5.12 6.93 -29.43
C SER A 138 -5.47 7.34 -27.99
N ASP A 139 -6.38 6.59 -27.36
CA ASP A 139 -6.66 6.76 -25.92
C ASP A 139 -5.47 6.44 -25.00
N GLU A 140 -4.48 5.69 -25.50
CA GLU A 140 -3.21 5.50 -24.81
C GLU A 140 -2.29 6.73 -24.94
N ALA A 141 -2.21 7.36 -26.12
CA ALA A 141 -1.47 8.61 -26.30
C ALA A 141 -2.01 9.75 -25.42
N LYS A 142 -3.34 9.84 -25.20
CA LYS A 142 -3.98 10.78 -24.25
C LYS A 142 -3.42 10.69 -22.82
N ARG A 143 -2.72 9.60 -22.45
CA ARG A 143 -2.02 9.46 -21.16
C ARG A 143 -0.79 10.38 -21.05
N LEU A 144 -0.22 10.85 -22.17
CA LEU A 144 0.88 11.84 -22.18
C LEU A 144 0.48 13.18 -21.55
N ALA A 145 -0.80 13.57 -21.62
CA ALA A 145 -1.30 14.77 -20.94
C ALA A 145 -1.27 14.65 -19.40
N ARG A 146 -1.10 13.44 -18.85
CA ARG A 146 -1.09 13.15 -17.41
C ARG A 146 0.34 12.93 -16.91
N ILE A 147 1.20 13.92 -17.10
CA ILE A 147 2.58 13.90 -16.57
C ILE A 147 2.61 14.09 -15.05
N LYS A 148 3.70 13.66 -14.41
CA LYS A 148 4.00 13.88 -12.98
C LYS A 148 5.40 14.45 -12.79
N PRO A 149 5.65 15.30 -11.78
CA PRO A 149 7.00 15.73 -11.44
C PRO A 149 7.93 14.54 -11.18
N GLY A 150 9.14 14.58 -11.74
CA GLY A 150 10.12 13.52 -11.66
C GLY A 150 10.21 12.61 -12.89
N GLU A 151 9.14 12.48 -13.68
CA GLU A 151 9.12 11.75 -14.96
C GLU A 151 10.10 12.39 -15.97
N MET A 152 10.59 11.60 -16.93
CA MET A 152 11.55 12.05 -17.96
C MET A 152 10.92 11.90 -19.35
N LEU A 153 10.86 13.00 -20.11
CA LEU A 153 10.47 12.99 -21.51
C LEU A 153 11.72 13.00 -22.40
N LYS A 154 11.87 11.98 -23.24
CA LYS A 154 12.89 11.88 -24.28
C LYS A 154 12.22 11.96 -25.63
N VAL A 155 12.59 12.89 -26.49
CA VAL A 155 12.05 13.04 -27.86
C VAL A 155 13.15 12.76 -28.87
N LYS A 156 12.83 11.94 -29.88
CA LYS A 156 13.68 11.54 -31.00
C LYS A 156 13.35 12.43 -32.20
N ILE A 157 14.35 13.14 -32.72
CA ILE A 157 14.26 13.90 -33.97
C ILE A 157 15.41 13.50 -34.91
N ASP A 158 15.28 13.81 -36.19
CA ASP A 158 16.35 13.72 -37.19
C ASP A 158 17.21 15.01 -37.23
N ARG A 159 18.06 15.13 -38.26
CA ARG A 159 18.92 16.30 -38.51
C ARG A 159 18.14 17.57 -38.87
N GLU A 160 16.98 17.44 -39.52
CA GLU A 160 16.13 18.55 -39.94
C GLU A 160 15.22 19.05 -38.81
N GLY A 161 15.00 18.22 -37.79
CA GLY A 161 14.15 18.49 -36.64
C GLY A 161 12.77 17.84 -36.70
N ASN A 162 12.51 16.99 -37.70
CA ASN A 162 11.23 16.28 -37.80
C ASN A 162 11.10 15.26 -36.66
N PHE A 163 9.86 15.02 -36.22
CA PHE A 163 9.58 14.14 -35.09
C PHE A 163 9.58 12.66 -35.52
N LEU A 164 10.48 11.87 -34.94
CA LEU A 164 10.57 10.42 -35.15
C LEU A 164 9.84 9.62 -34.05
N GLY A 165 9.74 10.17 -32.83
CA GLY A 165 9.10 9.51 -31.70
C GLY A 165 9.40 10.15 -30.35
N LEU A 166 8.79 9.61 -29.28
CA LEU A 166 9.13 9.98 -27.90
C LEU A 166 8.99 8.81 -26.94
N ILE A 167 9.63 8.94 -25.78
CA ILE A 167 9.55 8.04 -24.64
C ILE A 167 9.29 8.91 -23.41
N LEU A 168 8.15 8.73 -22.75
CA LEU A 168 7.87 9.31 -21.43
C LEU A 168 8.08 8.23 -20.37
N GLU A 169 9.21 8.31 -19.67
CA GLU A 169 9.60 7.39 -18.61
C GLU A 169 8.86 7.77 -17.31
N ARG A 170 8.05 6.83 -16.81
CA ARG A 170 7.17 7.01 -15.65
C ARG A 170 7.88 6.65 -14.34
N ASN A 171 8.73 5.62 -14.40
CA ASN A 171 9.69 5.14 -13.42
C ASN A 171 10.71 4.25 -14.18
N ALA A 172 11.62 3.56 -13.47
CA ALA A 172 12.67 2.75 -14.12
C ALA A 172 12.12 1.55 -14.93
N ILE A 173 10.94 1.03 -14.57
CA ILE A 173 10.33 -0.14 -15.20
C ILE A 173 9.28 0.20 -16.28
N LYS A 174 8.69 1.40 -16.29
CA LYS A 174 7.51 1.70 -17.13
C LYS A 174 7.69 2.98 -17.92
N SER A 175 7.50 2.91 -19.24
CA SER A 175 7.50 4.08 -20.13
C SER A 175 6.29 4.07 -21.07
N LEU A 176 5.96 5.24 -21.61
CA LEU A 176 4.95 5.41 -22.65
C LEU A 176 5.64 5.89 -23.91
N ASN A 177 5.67 5.04 -24.93
CA ASN A 177 6.47 5.25 -26.14
C ASN A 177 5.55 5.55 -27.32
N VAL A 178 5.84 6.63 -28.05
CA VAL A 178 5.22 6.96 -29.33
C VAL A 178 6.28 6.86 -30.42
N GLN A 179 5.92 6.32 -31.57
CA GLN A 179 6.73 6.34 -32.79
C GLN A 179 5.88 6.91 -33.92
N ALA A 180 6.50 7.76 -34.74
CA ALA A 180 5.94 8.15 -36.03
C ALA A 180 5.79 6.91 -36.94
N ARG A 181 4.81 7.00 -37.85
CA ARG A 181 4.45 6.04 -38.89
C ARG A 181 4.04 6.85 -40.12
N GLU A 182 4.01 6.20 -41.28
CA GLU A 182 3.57 6.82 -42.55
C GLU A 182 2.19 7.48 -42.38
N ASP A 183 1.21 6.76 -41.81
CA ASP A 183 -0.13 7.27 -41.49
C ASP A 183 -0.29 7.79 -40.04
N GLY A 184 0.75 8.40 -39.46
CA GLY A 184 0.65 9.13 -38.18
C GLY A 184 1.44 8.53 -37.01
N PHE A 185 0.77 8.05 -35.95
CA PHE A 185 1.44 7.72 -34.68
C PHE A 185 1.00 6.39 -34.05
N SER A 186 1.96 5.48 -33.88
CA SER A 186 1.81 4.28 -33.04
C SER A 186 2.23 4.57 -31.59
N THR A 187 1.41 4.19 -30.62
CA THR A 187 1.71 4.36 -29.17
C THR A 187 1.61 3.03 -28.44
N ARG A 188 2.52 2.78 -27.50
CA ARG A 188 2.45 1.65 -26.55
C ARG A 188 3.01 2.01 -25.18
N THR A 189 2.39 1.52 -24.10
CA THR A 189 3.13 1.36 -22.83
C THR A 189 4.19 0.26 -23.03
N VAL A 190 5.41 0.51 -22.58
CA VAL A 190 6.45 -0.50 -22.41
C VAL A 190 6.65 -0.70 -20.91
N GLU A 191 6.73 -1.95 -20.48
CA GLU A 191 6.96 -2.33 -19.09
C GLU A 191 8.06 -3.40 -19.07
N ARG A 192 9.10 -3.14 -18.28
CA ARG A 192 10.26 -4.02 -18.11
C ARG A 192 9.89 -5.05 -17.06
N GLY A 193 10.18 -6.32 -17.33
CA GLY A 193 10.10 -7.36 -16.31
C GLY A 193 11.10 -7.09 -15.19
N LEU A 194 10.68 -7.32 -13.96
CA LEU A 194 11.58 -7.43 -12.81
C LEU A 194 11.90 -8.93 -12.62
N GLU A 195 13.15 -9.23 -12.29
CA GLU A 195 13.54 -10.58 -11.88
C GLU A 195 13.27 -10.74 -10.39
N THR A 196 12.26 -11.53 -10.04
CA THR A 196 11.93 -11.81 -8.64
C THR A 196 12.80 -12.94 -8.10
N ARG A 197 13.54 -12.68 -7.01
CA ARG A 197 14.32 -13.68 -6.26
C ARG A 197 13.73 -13.85 -4.87
N ILE A 198 13.81 -15.06 -4.31
CA ILE A 198 13.42 -15.29 -2.91
C ILE A 198 14.62 -14.99 -2.02
N ALA A 199 14.43 -14.04 -1.10
CA ALA A 199 15.37 -13.67 -0.06
C ALA A 199 14.81 -14.06 1.32
N SER A 200 15.68 -14.07 2.33
CA SER A 200 15.28 -14.25 3.72
C SER A 200 16.15 -13.43 4.66
N ASN A 201 15.60 -13.08 5.82
CA ASN A 201 16.24 -12.23 6.81
C ASN A 201 15.66 -12.54 8.20
N SER A 202 16.45 -12.29 9.25
CA SER A 202 16.12 -12.63 10.63
C SER A 202 16.85 -11.71 11.61
N GLY A 203 16.38 -11.58 12.85
CA GLY A 203 17.02 -10.70 13.82
C GLY A 203 16.40 -10.70 15.22
N VAL A 204 17.24 -10.33 16.19
CA VAL A 204 16.86 -10.17 17.61
C VAL A 204 16.49 -8.72 17.87
N ILE A 205 15.40 -8.50 18.61
CA ILE A 205 15.02 -7.16 19.05
C ILE A 205 15.91 -6.70 20.20
N THR A 206 16.38 -5.46 20.09
CA THR A 206 17.13 -4.75 21.14
C THR A 206 16.29 -3.64 21.74
N ASN A 207 15.85 -2.68 20.92
CA ASN A 207 15.09 -1.50 21.36
C ASN A 207 13.66 -1.47 20.81
N SER A 208 13.50 -1.75 19.51
CA SER A 208 12.22 -1.72 18.80
C SER A 208 12.29 -2.58 17.53
N LEU A 209 11.13 -3.00 17.01
CA LEU A 209 11.06 -3.73 15.73
C LEU A 209 11.75 -2.94 14.60
N TYR A 210 11.39 -1.67 14.42
CA TYR A 210 11.90 -0.86 13.32
C TYR A 210 13.42 -0.70 13.36
N GLN A 211 14.01 -0.32 14.51
CA GLN A 211 15.45 -0.14 14.62
C GLN A 211 16.23 -1.45 14.53
N SER A 212 15.66 -2.56 15.01
CA SER A 212 16.35 -3.86 14.99
C SER A 212 16.34 -4.47 13.59
N ALA A 213 15.20 -4.41 12.89
CA ALA A 213 15.07 -4.88 11.51
C ALA A 213 15.83 -4.00 10.49
N GLN A 214 15.88 -2.68 10.69
CA GLN A 214 16.67 -1.80 9.83
C GLN A 214 18.17 -2.11 9.89
N ARG A 215 18.69 -2.57 11.04
CA ARG A 215 20.09 -3.01 11.19
C ARG A 215 20.41 -4.30 10.45
N THR A 216 19.42 -5.16 10.15
CA THR A 216 19.62 -6.38 9.36
C THR A 216 19.47 -6.15 7.85
N GLY A 217 19.31 -4.89 7.42
CA GLY A 217 19.21 -4.51 6.01
C GLY A 217 17.78 -4.52 5.44
N LEU A 218 16.75 -4.74 6.27
CA LEU A 218 15.36 -4.72 5.81
C LEU A 218 14.89 -3.30 5.46
N SER A 219 14.14 -3.18 4.37
CA SER A 219 13.57 -1.91 3.93
C SER A 219 12.36 -1.48 4.79
N ASP A 220 12.10 -0.17 4.83
CA ASP A 220 10.91 0.40 5.49
C ASP A 220 9.60 -0.29 5.05
N GLN A 221 9.51 -0.73 3.79
CA GLN A 221 8.35 -1.45 3.27
C GLN A 221 8.16 -2.79 3.98
N LEU A 222 9.20 -3.63 4.02
CA LEU A 222 9.14 -4.95 4.65
C LEU A 222 8.92 -4.83 6.17
N ILE A 223 9.60 -3.89 6.83
CA ILE A 223 9.43 -3.63 8.27
C ILE A 223 7.98 -3.24 8.58
N MET A 224 7.40 -2.33 7.79
CA MET A 224 6.01 -1.91 7.98
C MET A 224 5.01 -2.99 7.56
N GLU A 225 5.30 -3.85 6.57
CA GLU A 225 4.43 -4.98 6.24
C GLU A 225 4.44 -6.04 7.35
N LEU A 226 5.61 -6.42 7.86
CA LEU A 226 5.76 -7.32 9.01
C LEU A 226 4.99 -6.80 10.25
N ALA A 227 5.11 -5.50 10.54
CA ALA A 227 4.35 -4.85 11.61
C ALA A 227 2.82 -4.87 11.37
N ASN A 228 2.37 -4.82 10.11
CA ASN A 228 0.95 -4.92 9.75
C ASN A 228 0.41 -6.37 9.81
N ILE A 229 1.23 -7.37 9.48
CA ILE A 229 0.89 -8.80 9.55
C ILE A 229 0.60 -9.22 11.00
N PHE A 230 1.51 -8.92 11.92
CA PHE A 230 1.43 -9.40 13.31
C PHE A 230 0.80 -8.41 14.29
N GLY A 231 0.68 -7.12 13.94
CA GLY A 231 0.19 -6.06 14.84
C GLY A 231 -1.30 -6.13 15.26
N TRP A 232 -1.93 -7.31 15.17
CA TRP A 232 -3.19 -7.66 15.82
C TRP A 232 -3.00 -8.64 16.98
N ASP A 233 -2.08 -9.59 16.83
CA ASP A 233 -1.74 -10.60 17.84
C ASP A 233 -0.65 -10.10 18.82
N ILE A 234 0.13 -9.08 18.43
CA ILE A 234 1.15 -8.39 19.26
C ILE A 234 0.93 -6.86 19.23
N ASP A 235 0.98 -6.17 20.37
CA ASP A 235 1.11 -4.71 20.45
C ASP A 235 2.59 -4.31 20.44
N PHE A 236 3.09 -4.00 19.24
CA PHE A 236 4.50 -3.63 19.02
C PHE A 236 4.98 -2.36 19.74
N ALA A 237 4.11 -1.60 20.41
CA ALA A 237 4.51 -0.45 21.24
C ALA A 237 4.59 -0.77 22.74
N LEU A 238 3.99 -1.87 23.20
CA LEU A 238 3.84 -2.20 24.63
C LEU A 238 4.42 -3.57 25.01
N GLU A 239 4.41 -4.53 24.10
CA GLU A 239 4.66 -5.95 24.38
C GLU A 239 6.02 -6.45 23.90
N ILE A 240 6.72 -5.70 23.03
CA ILE A 240 8.11 -6.02 22.62
C ILE A 240 9.06 -6.00 23.82
N ARG A 241 9.95 -6.98 23.90
CA ARG A 241 11.10 -6.98 24.82
C ARG A 241 12.42 -7.21 24.06
N ALA A 242 13.54 -6.85 24.69
CA ALA A 242 14.84 -7.27 24.20
C ALA A 242 14.93 -8.81 24.26
N GLY A 243 15.46 -9.44 23.21
CA GLY A 243 15.48 -10.91 23.08
C GLY A 243 14.28 -11.51 22.34
N ASP A 244 13.23 -10.73 22.05
CA ASP A 244 12.22 -11.12 21.05
C ASP A 244 12.88 -11.30 19.67
N GLN A 245 12.28 -12.09 18.78
CA GLN A 245 12.89 -12.45 17.50
C GLN A 245 11.92 -12.31 16.32
N PHE A 246 12.44 -12.05 15.13
CA PHE A 246 11.68 -12.11 13.88
C PHE A 246 12.46 -12.88 12.82
N SER A 247 11.73 -13.55 11.92
CA SER A 247 12.28 -14.17 10.72
C SER A 247 11.29 -14.01 9.57
N LEU A 248 11.76 -13.77 8.35
CA LEU A 248 10.91 -13.65 7.18
C LEU A 248 11.56 -14.16 5.90
N ILE A 249 10.71 -14.64 5.00
CA ILE A 249 11.00 -15.01 3.62
C ILE A 249 10.21 -14.05 2.75
N TYR A 250 10.85 -13.40 1.78
CA TYR A 250 10.25 -12.35 0.97
C TYR A 250 10.82 -12.33 -0.46
N GLU A 251 10.18 -11.56 -1.31
CA GLU A 251 10.60 -11.32 -2.69
C GLU A 251 11.54 -10.11 -2.75
N ASP A 252 12.71 -10.27 -3.37
CA ASP A 252 13.51 -9.15 -3.90
C ASP A 252 13.20 -8.99 -5.39
N GLU A 253 13.07 -7.74 -5.84
CA GLU A 253 12.85 -7.39 -7.24
C GLU A 253 14.12 -6.77 -7.83
N TYR A 254 14.70 -7.42 -8.84
CA TYR A 254 15.89 -6.95 -9.54
C TYR A 254 15.55 -6.37 -10.92
N LEU A 255 16.22 -5.30 -11.31
CA LEU A 255 16.17 -4.69 -12.64
C LEU A 255 17.58 -4.66 -13.21
N ASP A 256 17.80 -5.32 -14.36
CA ASP A 256 19.10 -5.45 -15.02
C ASP A 256 20.23 -6.05 -14.14
N GLY A 257 19.86 -6.75 -13.07
CA GLY A 257 20.79 -7.33 -12.08
C GLY A 257 21.03 -6.46 -10.83
N GLU A 258 20.60 -5.18 -10.83
CA GLU A 258 20.59 -4.31 -9.66
C GLU A 258 19.31 -4.50 -8.83
N LEU A 259 19.40 -4.38 -7.50
CA LEU A 259 18.22 -4.47 -6.61
C LEU A 259 17.35 -3.21 -6.80
N TYR A 260 16.15 -3.38 -7.37
CA TYR A 260 15.19 -2.31 -7.61
C TYR A 260 14.26 -2.06 -6.40
N GLY A 261 13.96 -3.12 -5.64
CA GLY A 261 13.12 -3.05 -4.44
C GLY A 261 12.81 -4.42 -3.87
N ASN A 262 11.81 -4.49 -2.99
CA ASN A 262 11.29 -5.75 -2.47
C ASN A 262 9.82 -5.90 -2.89
N GLY A 263 9.41 -7.11 -3.24
CA GLY A 263 8.04 -7.51 -3.49
C GLY A 263 7.29 -7.76 -2.17
N ALA A 264 6.57 -8.89 -2.08
CA ALA A 264 5.82 -9.26 -0.89
C ALA A 264 6.61 -10.14 0.09
N ILE A 265 6.23 -10.07 1.38
CA ILE A 265 6.58 -11.12 2.34
C ILE A 265 5.83 -12.41 1.94
N LEU A 266 6.56 -13.51 1.73
CA LEU A 266 5.98 -14.82 1.42
C LEU A 266 5.55 -15.57 2.68
N ALA A 267 6.39 -15.51 3.73
CA ALA A 267 6.06 -15.98 5.05
C ALA A 267 6.89 -15.25 6.12
N ALA A 268 6.37 -15.17 7.34
CA ALA A 268 7.09 -14.61 8.48
C ALA A 268 6.78 -15.37 9.78
N GLU A 269 7.72 -15.27 10.71
CA GLU A 269 7.63 -15.67 12.11
C GLU A 269 7.98 -14.48 13.00
N PHE A 270 7.30 -14.36 14.14
CA PHE A 270 7.70 -13.49 15.25
C PHE A 270 7.62 -14.27 16.56
N VAL A 271 8.67 -14.19 17.38
CA VAL A 271 8.71 -14.78 18.72
C VAL A 271 8.66 -13.63 19.73
N ASN A 272 7.52 -13.48 20.43
CA ASN A 272 7.32 -12.47 21.46
C ASN A 272 7.18 -13.14 22.84
N GLN A 273 8.14 -12.90 23.73
CA GLN A 273 8.19 -13.46 25.08
C GLN A 273 8.00 -15.00 25.09
N GLY A 274 8.62 -15.69 24.12
CA GLY A 274 8.51 -17.15 23.93
C GLY A 274 7.27 -17.64 23.16
N ASN A 275 6.30 -16.76 22.85
CA ASN A 275 5.13 -17.11 22.04
C ASN A 275 5.45 -16.97 20.56
N VAL A 276 5.27 -18.05 19.79
CA VAL A 276 5.59 -18.11 18.36
C VAL A 276 4.36 -17.79 17.51
N PHE A 277 4.44 -16.72 16.72
CA PHE A 277 3.41 -16.30 15.77
C PHE A 277 3.92 -16.51 14.34
N ARG A 278 3.20 -17.30 13.53
CA ARG A 278 3.55 -17.58 12.12
C ARG A 278 2.47 -17.06 11.16
N ALA A 279 2.91 -16.55 10.02
CA ALA A 279 2.06 -16.04 8.96
C ALA A 279 2.60 -16.44 7.58
N VAL A 280 1.70 -16.77 6.65
CA VAL A 280 2.03 -17.15 5.26
C VAL A 280 1.10 -16.39 4.30
N ARG A 281 1.67 -15.85 3.22
CA ARG A 281 0.95 -15.22 2.11
C ARG A 281 0.29 -16.30 1.26
N TYR A 282 -1.01 -16.19 1.05
CA TYR A 282 -1.75 -17.01 0.11
C TYR A 282 -2.48 -16.15 -0.91
N GLU A 283 -2.41 -16.54 -2.17
CA GLU A 283 -3.09 -15.90 -3.29
C GLU A 283 -4.03 -16.89 -3.96
N ASP A 284 -5.28 -16.48 -4.15
CA ASP A 284 -6.30 -17.30 -4.80
C ASP A 284 -6.26 -17.19 -6.33
N GLU A 285 -7.01 -18.05 -7.01
CA GLU A 285 -7.11 -18.13 -8.48
C GLU A 285 -7.57 -16.82 -9.15
N ASN A 286 -8.06 -15.85 -8.36
CA ASN A 286 -8.57 -14.56 -8.81
C ASN A 286 -7.59 -13.41 -8.48
N GLY A 287 -6.39 -13.71 -7.98
CA GLY A 287 -5.38 -12.73 -7.57
C GLY A 287 -5.66 -12.06 -6.21
N ASN A 288 -6.44 -12.67 -5.32
CA ASN A 288 -6.70 -12.11 -3.98
C ASN A 288 -5.67 -12.59 -2.95
N SER A 289 -4.54 -11.89 -2.85
CA SER A 289 -3.49 -12.15 -1.86
C SER A 289 -3.88 -11.71 -0.45
N ASN A 290 -3.72 -12.59 0.56
CA ASN A 290 -3.95 -12.30 1.98
C ASN A 290 -2.99 -13.14 2.86
N TYR A 291 -2.75 -12.73 4.10
CA TYR A 291 -1.95 -13.47 5.08
C TYR A 291 -2.82 -14.33 6.02
N TYR A 292 -2.36 -15.56 6.29
CA TYR A 292 -3.00 -16.53 7.19
C TYR A 292 -1.96 -17.22 8.08
N SER A 293 -2.33 -17.58 9.32
CA SER A 293 -1.52 -18.48 10.15
C SER A 293 -1.62 -19.94 9.65
N PRO A 294 -0.73 -20.87 10.08
CA PRO A 294 -0.66 -22.23 9.53
C PRO A 294 -1.95 -23.06 9.60
N ASP A 295 -2.84 -22.73 10.54
CA ASP A 295 -4.17 -23.32 10.71
C ASP A 295 -5.22 -22.79 9.70
N GLY A 296 -4.91 -21.71 8.98
CA GLY A 296 -5.80 -21.03 8.04
C GLY A 296 -6.61 -19.87 8.63
N ARG A 297 -6.42 -19.50 9.90
CA ARG A 297 -6.97 -18.24 10.45
C ARG A 297 -6.32 -17.05 9.74
N SER A 298 -7.10 -16.03 9.36
CA SER A 298 -6.53 -14.86 8.70
C SER A 298 -5.84 -13.91 9.69
N MET A 299 -4.64 -13.47 9.34
CA MET A 299 -3.88 -12.44 10.08
C MET A 299 -4.47 -11.03 9.87
N ARG A 300 -5.37 -10.85 8.90
CA ARG A 300 -5.98 -9.55 8.64
C ARG A 300 -6.98 -9.18 9.72
N LYS A 301 -6.80 -7.98 10.29
CA LYS A 301 -7.81 -7.28 11.09
C LYS A 301 -9.07 -7.12 10.25
N ALA A 302 -10.22 -7.66 10.67
CA ALA A 302 -11.47 -7.40 9.96
C ALA A 302 -11.81 -5.88 9.94
N PHE A 303 -11.39 -5.14 10.98
CA PHE A 303 -11.62 -3.70 11.11
C PHE A 303 -10.47 -2.93 11.79
N LEU A 304 -10.20 -1.72 11.29
CA LEU A 304 -9.43 -0.67 11.96
C LEU A 304 -10.24 -0.07 13.11
N ARG A 305 -9.66 0.07 14.30
CA ARG A 305 -10.30 0.73 15.46
C ARG A 305 -10.45 2.25 15.25
N ALA A 306 -9.46 2.88 14.62
CA ALA A 306 -9.46 4.29 14.24
C ALA A 306 -9.43 4.44 12.70
N PRO A 307 -10.53 4.85 12.05
CA PRO A 307 -10.62 5.01 10.60
C PRO A 307 -10.14 6.39 10.09
N VAL A 308 -9.41 7.14 10.89
CA VAL A 308 -8.98 8.52 10.60
C VAL A 308 -7.72 8.80 11.40
N ASP A 309 -6.86 9.70 10.91
CA ASP A 309 -5.78 10.29 11.70
C ASP A 309 -6.35 11.38 12.62
N PHE A 310 -6.01 11.37 13.91
CA PHE A 310 -6.71 12.17 14.93
C PHE A 310 -5.80 12.67 16.04
N ARG A 311 -6.07 13.89 16.54
CA ARG A 311 -5.29 14.48 17.64
C ARG A 311 -5.73 13.99 19.02
N ARG A 312 -7.02 13.72 19.20
CA ARG A 312 -7.59 13.09 20.40
C ARG A 312 -9.00 12.55 20.14
N ILE A 313 -9.44 11.61 20.96
CA ILE A 313 -10.86 11.28 21.08
C ILE A 313 -11.55 12.43 21.83
N SER A 314 -12.56 13.07 21.22
CA SER A 314 -13.32 14.16 21.84
C SER A 314 -14.55 13.67 22.62
N SER A 315 -15.08 12.49 22.28
CA SER A 315 -16.18 11.84 23.01
C SER A 315 -16.12 10.33 22.79
N ARG A 316 -16.12 9.55 23.87
CA ARG A 316 -16.17 8.08 23.83
C ARG A 316 -17.60 7.56 23.64
N PHE A 317 -17.75 6.29 23.30
CA PHE A 317 -19.06 5.61 23.28
C PHE A 317 -19.63 5.54 24.70
N THR A 318 -20.91 5.88 24.89
CA THR A 318 -21.58 5.79 26.19
C THR A 318 -23.03 5.33 26.07
N LYS A 319 -23.48 4.44 26.97
CA LYS A 319 -24.90 4.05 27.06
C LYS A 319 -25.78 5.21 27.56
N ALA A 320 -25.21 6.16 28.31
CA ALA A 320 -25.79 7.47 28.59
C ALA A 320 -24.66 8.49 28.87
N ARG A 321 -24.77 9.70 28.33
CA ARG A 321 -24.04 10.90 28.81
C ARG A 321 -24.98 12.10 28.88
N TRP A 322 -24.65 13.09 29.70
CA TRP A 322 -25.34 14.38 29.68
C TRP A 322 -25.10 15.08 28.32
N HIS A 323 -26.16 15.64 27.73
CA HIS A 323 -26.08 16.35 26.45
C HIS A 323 -26.21 17.86 26.69
N PRO A 324 -25.12 18.64 26.71
CA PRO A 324 -25.13 20.02 27.21
C PRO A 324 -26.05 20.96 26.41
N VAL A 325 -26.27 20.70 25.12
CA VAL A 325 -27.16 21.50 24.25
C VAL A 325 -28.64 21.09 24.36
N LEU A 326 -28.99 20.01 25.09
CA LEU A 326 -30.37 19.49 25.15
C LEU A 326 -30.87 19.19 26.58
N GLY A 327 -30.07 19.44 27.63
CA GLY A 327 -30.47 19.29 29.04
C GLY A 327 -30.92 17.88 29.47
N LYS A 328 -30.54 16.83 28.74
CA LYS A 328 -31.02 15.45 28.95
C LYS A 328 -29.88 14.43 28.83
N LYS A 329 -30.01 13.29 29.54
CA LYS A 329 -29.14 12.12 29.34
C LYS A 329 -29.47 11.46 27.99
N ARG A 330 -28.47 11.24 27.14
CA ARG A 330 -28.61 10.60 25.81
C ARG A 330 -27.43 9.63 25.57
N PRO A 331 -27.65 8.44 24.98
CA PRO A 331 -26.54 7.57 24.56
C PRO A 331 -25.68 8.24 23.49
N HIS A 332 -24.36 8.09 23.61
CA HIS A 332 -23.42 8.36 22.53
C HIS A 332 -23.07 7.05 21.83
N LYS A 333 -23.66 6.84 20.64
CA LYS A 333 -23.67 5.55 19.93
C LYS A 333 -22.44 5.28 19.05
N GLY A 334 -21.48 6.21 19.07
CA GLY A 334 -20.21 6.12 18.35
C GLY A 334 -19.06 6.71 19.16
N VAL A 335 -17.96 7.02 18.48
CA VAL A 335 -16.77 7.70 19.01
C VAL A 335 -16.48 8.90 18.15
N ASP A 336 -16.22 10.05 18.79
CA ASP A 336 -15.86 11.29 18.11
C ASP A 336 -14.34 11.44 18.09
N TYR A 337 -13.75 11.44 16.91
CA TYR A 337 -12.32 11.64 16.68
C TYR A 337 -12.06 13.08 16.23
N ALA A 338 -11.37 13.87 17.04
CA ALA A 338 -11.05 15.26 16.73
C ALA A 338 -9.89 15.33 15.72
N ALA A 339 -10.19 15.86 14.54
CA ALA A 339 -9.30 15.96 13.39
C ALA A 339 -9.65 17.21 12.57
N ALA A 340 -8.71 17.71 11.76
CA ALA A 340 -8.92 18.92 10.98
C ALA A 340 -9.93 18.70 9.83
N THR A 341 -10.66 19.75 9.44
CA THR A 341 -11.46 19.71 8.21
C THR A 341 -10.55 19.34 7.03
N GLY A 342 -10.94 18.33 6.25
CA GLY A 342 -10.13 17.83 5.14
C GLY A 342 -9.26 16.60 5.46
N THR A 343 -9.10 16.21 6.74
CA THR A 343 -8.35 14.98 7.09
C THR A 343 -9.00 13.74 6.42
N PRO A 344 -8.23 12.86 5.75
CA PRO A 344 -8.77 11.67 5.08
C PRO A 344 -9.42 10.67 6.04
N ILE A 345 -10.66 10.29 5.74
CA ILE A 345 -11.40 9.21 6.40
C ILE A 345 -11.24 7.94 5.57
N LYS A 346 -10.76 6.87 6.20
CA LYS A 346 -10.50 5.55 5.62
C LYS A 346 -11.68 4.60 5.91
N ALA A 347 -11.94 3.65 5.03
CA ALA A 347 -12.84 2.53 5.34
C ALA A 347 -12.22 1.64 6.43
N ALA A 348 -12.96 1.35 7.50
CA ALA A 348 -12.45 0.54 8.61
C ALA A 348 -12.17 -0.92 8.21
N GLY A 349 -12.93 -1.48 7.27
CA GLY A 349 -12.77 -2.86 6.78
C GLY A 349 -13.21 -2.99 5.32
N ASP A 350 -12.91 -4.12 4.69
CA ASP A 350 -13.40 -4.44 3.34
C ASP A 350 -14.93 -4.49 3.35
N GLY A 351 -15.60 -3.97 2.32
CA GLY A 351 -17.06 -3.92 2.31
C GLY A 351 -17.69 -3.24 1.10
N ARG A 352 -19.01 -3.03 1.19
CA ARG A 352 -19.83 -2.33 0.19
C ARG A 352 -20.49 -1.11 0.79
N VAL A 353 -20.38 0.04 0.13
CA VAL A 353 -21.09 1.26 0.53
C VAL A 353 -22.59 1.06 0.33
N ILE A 354 -23.35 1.03 1.42
CA ILE A 354 -24.83 0.92 1.40
C ILE A 354 -25.52 2.27 1.55
N PHE A 355 -24.80 3.31 1.98
CA PHE A 355 -25.32 4.68 1.99
C PHE A 355 -24.19 5.71 1.85
N ARG A 356 -24.46 6.77 1.09
CA ARG A 356 -23.62 7.96 0.92
C ARG A 356 -24.51 9.16 0.60
N GLY A 357 -24.64 10.09 1.54
CA GLY A 357 -25.50 11.28 1.39
C GLY A 357 -25.67 12.07 2.68
N ARG A 358 -26.60 13.02 2.73
CA ARG A 358 -26.97 13.70 3.99
C ARG A 358 -27.90 12.81 4.82
N LYS A 359 -27.64 12.64 6.12
CA LYS A 359 -28.44 11.78 7.01
C LYS A 359 -28.80 12.49 8.33
N GLY A 360 -29.62 13.55 8.22
CA GLY A 360 -30.11 14.32 9.36
C GLY A 360 -28.98 14.87 10.22
N GLY A 361 -29.02 14.56 11.53
CA GLY A 361 -28.01 15.01 12.50
C GLY A 361 -26.56 14.61 12.17
N TYR A 362 -26.34 13.47 11.49
CA TYR A 362 -24.99 13.05 11.08
C TYR A 362 -24.41 13.87 9.92
N GLY A 363 -25.17 14.79 9.31
CA GLY A 363 -24.69 15.57 8.17
C GLY A 363 -24.35 14.69 6.96
N ASN A 364 -23.27 15.01 6.25
CA ASN A 364 -22.74 14.15 5.19
C ASN A 364 -22.21 12.86 5.83
N THR A 365 -22.76 11.73 5.39
CA THR A 365 -22.59 10.42 6.02
C THR A 365 -22.26 9.36 4.97
N VAL A 366 -21.31 8.48 5.27
CA VAL A 366 -21.15 7.18 4.59
C VAL A 366 -21.53 6.05 5.56
N ILE A 367 -22.15 4.99 5.04
CA ILE A 367 -22.37 3.73 5.76
C ILE A 367 -21.89 2.58 4.87
N ILE A 368 -21.05 1.70 5.44
CA ILE A 368 -20.48 0.54 4.77
C ILE A 368 -21.02 -0.73 5.44
N GLN A 369 -21.43 -1.70 4.62
CA GLN A 369 -21.79 -3.07 5.00
C GLN A 369 -20.57 -3.97 4.81
N HIS A 370 -20.29 -4.82 5.79
CA HIS A 370 -19.13 -5.70 5.83
C HIS A 370 -19.58 -7.12 6.19
N GLY A 371 -19.45 -8.06 5.24
CA GLY A 371 -20.14 -9.33 5.32
C GLY A 371 -21.66 -9.16 5.50
N SER A 372 -22.30 -10.09 6.19
CA SER A 372 -23.73 -10.02 6.55
C SER A 372 -24.02 -9.25 7.85
N GLN A 373 -23.11 -9.33 8.83
CA GLN A 373 -23.40 -8.95 10.22
C GLN A 373 -22.99 -7.53 10.61
N TYR A 374 -22.01 -6.91 9.93
CA TYR A 374 -21.34 -5.71 10.43
C TYR A 374 -21.64 -4.47 9.58
N THR A 375 -21.91 -3.34 10.24
CA THR A 375 -21.97 -2.03 9.58
C THR A 375 -21.13 -1.00 10.31
N THR A 376 -20.53 -0.09 9.54
CA THR A 376 -19.82 1.08 10.07
C THR A 376 -20.41 2.36 9.50
N LEU A 377 -20.51 3.41 10.33
CA LEU A 377 -21.01 4.74 9.94
C LEU A 377 -19.92 5.80 10.14
N TYR A 378 -19.81 6.71 9.19
CA TYR A 378 -18.84 7.82 9.18
C TYR A 378 -19.63 9.12 8.98
N GLY A 379 -19.77 9.92 10.04
CA GLY A 379 -20.57 11.15 10.06
C GLY A 379 -19.77 12.44 9.97
N HIS A 380 -20.50 13.56 9.87
CA HIS A 380 -20.04 14.96 9.88
C HIS A 380 -19.04 15.36 8.78
N MET A 381 -18.89 14.53 7.75
CA MET A 381 -17.90 14.67 6.67
C MET A 381 -18.01 16.05 5.99
N SER A 382 -16.89 16.63 5.55
CA SER A 382 -16.91 17.83 4.69
C SER A 382 -17.32 17.45 3.28
N SER A 383 -16.69 16.42 2.71
CA SER A 383 -16.94 15.92 1.36
C SER A 383 -16.63 14.43 1.22
N PHE A 384 -17.18 13.82 0.16
CA PHE A 384 -16.96 12.42 -0.19
C PHE A 384 -15.83 12.28 -1.23
N LYS A 385 -15.10 11.17 -1.21
CA LYS A 385 -14.15 10.85 -2.29
C LYS A 385 -14.95 10.61 -3.59
N ARG A 386 -14.63 11.32 -4.68
CA ARG A 386 -15.35 11.24 -5.97
C ARG A 386 -15.53 9.81 -6.51
N SER A 387 -14.53 8.95 -6.28
CA SER A 387 -14.51 7.54 -6.72
C SER A 387 -15.24 6.56 -5.79
N VAL A 388 -15.99 7.06 -4.80
CA VAL A 388 -16.75 6.23 -3.84
C VAL A 388 -18.21 6.68 -3.89
N GLN A 389 -19.11 5.76 -4.26
CA GLN A 389 -20.53 5.99 -4.51
C GLN A 389 -21.39 4.94 -3.78
N ASN A 390 -22.73 5.06 -3.86
CA ASN A 390 -23.61 4.00 -3.39
C ASN A 390 -23.35 2.71 -4.20
N GLY A 391 -23.32 1.57 -3.53
CA GLY A 391 -23.07 0.26 -4.14
C GLY A 391 -21.60 -0.06 -4.41
N SER A 392 -20.67 0.90 -4.33
CA SER A 392 -19.23 0.67 -4.53
C SER A 392 -18.66 -0.33 -3.53
N ARG A 393 -17.82 -1.26 -3.99
CA ARG A 393 -16.89 -2.00 -3.13
C ARG A 393 -15.75 -1.09 -2.67
N VAL A 394 -15.27 -1.29 -1.46
CA VAL A 394 -14.10 -0.59 -0.89
C VAL A 394 -13.23 -1.58 -0.12
N LYS A 395 -11.91 -1.41 -0.20
CA LYS A 395 -10.94 -2.12 0.65
C LYS A 395 -10.73 -1.37 1.98
N GLN A 396 -10.33 -2.08 3.01
CA GLN A 396 -9.82 -1.54 4.27
C GLN A 396 -8.72 -0.50 4.01
N GLY A 397 -8.69 0.58 4.79
CA GLY A 397 -7.73 1.67 4.64
C GLY A 397 -8.00 2.63 3.47
N GLN A 398 -8.88 2.27 2.52
CA GLN A 398 -9.22 3.12 1.36
C GLN A 398 -9.93 4.41 1.78
N THR A 399 -9.46 5.57 1.31
CA THR A 399 -10.11 6.86 1.59
C THR A 399 -11.51 6.95 0.98
N ILE A 400 -12.53 7.12 1.82
CA ILE A 400 -13.95 7.24 1.45
C ILE A 400 -14.46 8.70 1.42
N GLY A 401 -13.74 9.61 2.08
CA GLY A 401 -14.03 11.05 2.10
C GLY A 401 -13.20 11.75 3.16
N TYR A 402 -13.66 12.89 3.64
CA TYR A 402 -12.84 13.79 4.46
C TYR A 402 -13.62 14.38 5.64
N VAL A 403 -12.92 14.60 6.77
CA VAL A 403 -13.45 15.17 8.02
C VAL A 403 -14.05 16.56 7.80
N GLY A 404 -15.06 16.92 8.59
CA GLY A 404 -15.70 18.24 8.56
C GLY A 404 -16.56 18.50 9.80
N LYS A 405 -17.53 19.40 9.64
CA LYS A 405 -18.49 19.84 10.67
C LYS A 405 -19.91 19.89 10.09
N SER A 406 -20.30 18.93 9.25
CA SER A 406 -21.64 18.94 8.64
C SER A 406 -22.71 18.31 9.55
N GLY A 407 -23.94 18.81 9.52
CA GLY A 407 -24.99 18.37 10.44
C GLY A 407 -24.82 18.93 11.85
N LEU A 408 -25.21 18.17 12.87
CA LEU A 408 -25.20 18.59 14.27
C LEU A 408 -23.81 18.37 14.91
N ALA A 409 -22.83 19.18 14.50
CA ALA A 409 -21.44 19.11 14.97
C ALA A 409 -21.00 20.44 15.61
N THR A 410 -20.33 20.40 16.77
CA THR A 410 -19.81 21.60 17.47
C THR A 410 -18.48 22.09 16.89
N GLY A 411 -17.61 21.18 16.46
CA GLY A 411 -16.33 21.45 15.81
C GLY A 411 -15.97 20.38 14.78
N PRO A 412 -14.89 20.54 13.99
CA PRO A 412 -14.42 19.52 13.06
C PRO A 412 -14.07 18.20 13.77
N HIS A 413 -14.72 17.11 13.37
CA HIS A 413 -14.45 15.76 13.87
C HIS A 413 -15.06 14.70 12.94
N LEU A 414 -14.63 13.44 13.10
CA LEU A 414 -15.36 12.29 12.60
C LEU A 414 -16.20 11.69 13.73
N HIS A 415 -17.50 11.56 13.54
CA HIS A 415 -18.32 10.65 14.35
C HIS A 415 -18.31 9.26 13.71
N TYR A 416 -17.83 8.25 14.45
CA TYR A 416 -17.68 6.87 13.97
C TYR A 416 -18.53 5.89 14.80
N GLU A 417 -19.44 5.17 14.14
CA GLU A 417 -20.18 4.06 14.78
C GLU A 417 -19.74 2.71 14.24
N PHE A 418 -19.68 1.71 15.13
CA PHE A 418 -19.55 0.30 14.81
C PHE A 418 -20.81 -0.46 15.27
N ARG A 419 -21.36 -1.33 14.42
CA ARG A 419 -22.58 -2.08 14.73
C ARG A 419 -22.46 -3.55 14.34
N VAL A 420 -23.00 -4.42 15.19
CA VAL A 420 -23.05 -5.88 15.01
C VAL A 420 -24.52 -6.29 15.03
N ASN A 421 -25.00 -6.91 13.96
CA ASN A 421 -26.42 -7.26 13.75
C ASN A 421 -27.35 -6.05 13.99
N GLY A 422 -26.97 -4.90 13.44
CA GLY A 422 -27.65 -3.61 13.64
C GLY A 422 -27.41 -2.93 14.99
N VAL A 423 -26.99 -3.67 16.03
CA VAL A 423 -26.79 -3.14 17.39
C VAL A 423 -25.44 -2.43 17.52
N HIS A 424 -25.50 -1.15 17.91
CA HIS A 424 -24.33 -0.32 18.22
C HIS A 424 -23.44 -0.92 19.33
N ARG A 425 -22.13 -0.99 19.08
CA ARG A 425 -21.10 -1.41 20.04
C ARG A 425 -20.00 -0.34 20.15
N ASN A 426 -19.30 -0.29 21.28
CA ASN A 426 -18.17 0.60 21.46
C ASN A 426 -17.02 0.18 20.52
N PRO A 427 -16.63 0.98 19.51
CA PRO A 427 -15.56 0.61 18.58
C PRO A 427 -14.19 0.41 19.25
N LEU A 428 -13.98 1.03 20.42
CA LEU A 428 -12.72 0.94 21.17
C LEU A 428 -12.57 -0.39 21.93
N THR A 429 -13.68 -1.03 22.33
CA THR A 429 -13.67 -2.19 23.25
C THR A 429 -14.51 -3.37 22.78
N VAL A 430 -15.11 -3.30 21.58
CA VAL A 430 -15.77 -4.47 20.97
C VAL A 430 -14.70 -5.50 20.59
N LYS A 431 -14.96 -6.78 20.90
CA LYS A 431 -14.17 -7.88 20.33
C LYS A 431 -14.48 -7.94 18.84
N ILE A 432 -13.54 -7.43 18.03
CA ILE A 432 -13.58 -7.49 16.58
C ILE A 432 -13.13 -8.92 16.20
N PRO A 433 -13.84 -9.66 15.33
CA PRO A 433 -13.36 -10.94 14.85
C PRO A 433 -12.11 -10.77 13.97
N ALA A 434 -11.30 -11.81 13.85
CA ALA A 434 -10.36 -11.91 12.73
C ALA A 434 -11.14 -11.82 11.40
N ALA A 435 -10.46 -11.46 10.30
CA ALA A 435 -11.04 -11.69 8.98
C ALA A 435 -11.34 -13.20 8.80
N SER A 436 -12.28 -13.54 7.91
CA SER A 436 -12.68 -14.92 7.68
C SER A 436 -11.45 -15.82 7.44
N PRO A 437 -11.40 -17.02 8.03
CA PRO A 437 -10.34 -17.98 7.73
C PRO A 437 -10.36 -18.32 6.24
N ILE A 438 -9.28 -18.93 5.76
CA ILE A 438 -9.18 -19.34 4.36
C ILE A 438 -10.40 -20.17 3.96
N ASN A 439 -10.95 -19.88 2.78
CA ASN A 439 -12.11 -20.60 2.27
C ASN A 439 -11.80 -22.10 2.17
N ALA A 440 -12.70 -22.97 2.63
CA ALA A 440 -12.50 -24.42 2.64
C ALA A 440 -12.04 -24.98 1.28
N ARG A 441 -12.50 -24.41 0.15
CA ARG A 441 -12.06 -24.81 -1.20
C ARG A 441 -10.57 -24.61 -1.47
N TYR A 442 -9.94 -23.68 -0.74
CA TYR A 442 -8.52 -23.31 -0.87
C TYR A 442 -7.63 -23.90 0.21
N LYS A 443 -8.19 -24.56 1.23
CA LYS A 443 -7.41 -25.06 2.38
C LYS A 443 -6.32 -26.07 1.95
N ALA A 444 -6.63 -26.99 1.04
CA ALA A 444 -5.67 -28.00 0.58
C ALA A 444 -4.52 -27.40 -0.26
N ASP A 445 -4.80 -26.42 -1.12
CA ASP A 445 -3.77 -25.72 -1.90
C ASP A 445 -2.91 -24.81 -1.01
N PHE A 446 -3.52 -24.15 -0.03
CA PHE A 446 -2.78 -23.41 1.00
C PHE A 446 -1.88 -24.31 1.83
N GLU A 447 -2.36 -25.45 2.33
CA GLU A 447 -1.53 -26.43 3.05
C GLU A 447 -0.38 -26.96 2.19
N LYS A 448 -0.59 -27.10 0.88
CA LYS A 448 0.47 -27.49 -0.06
C LYS A 448 1.52 -26.39 -0.24
N LYS A 449 1.09 -25.13 -0.38
CA LYS A 449 1.96 -23.96 -0.61
C LYS A 449 2.67 -23.47 0.67
N SER A 450 2.05 -23.63 1.84
CA SER A 450 2.58 -23.11 3.11
C SER A 450 3.65 -24.00 3.73
N LYS A 451 3.53 -25.33 3.63
CA LYS A 451 4.50 -26.30 4.16
C LYS A 451 5.98 -25.99 3.82
N PRO A 452 6.39 -25.75 2.56
CA PRO A 452 7.79 -25.45 2.26
C PRO A 452 8.27 -24.12 2.89
N LEU A 453 7.43 -23.08 2.87
CA LEU A 453 7.76 -21.78 3.47
C LEU A 453 7.88 -21.86 5.01
N LEU A 454 7.03 -22.66 5.65
CA LEU A 454 7.08 -22.88 7.10
C LEU A 454 8.33 -23.68 7.50
N ALA A 455 8.72 -24.69 6.72
CA ALA A 455 9.97 -25.42 6.95
C ALA A 455 11.21 -24.54 6.75
N GLN A 456 11.20 -23.65 5.75
CA GLN A 456 12.28 -22.67 5.56
C GLN A 456 12.38 -21.67 6.72
N LEU A 457 11.25 -21.14 7.23
CA LEU A 457 11.25 -20.27 8.42
C LEU A 457 11.86 -20.96 9.64
N GLU A 458 11.57 -22.24 9.85
CA GLU A 458 12.08 -23.00 11.00
C GLU A 458 13.61 -23.20 10.95
N ILE A 459 14.17 -23.35 9.75
CA ILE A 459 15.63 -23.39 9.52
C ILE A 459 16.26 -22.01 9.78
N ILE A 460 15.64 -20.93 9.30
CA ILE A 460 16.13 -19.55 9.50
C ILE A 460 16.13 -19.20 11.00
N SER A 461 15.02 -19.47 11.68
CA SER A 461 14.79 -19.19 13.11
C SER A 461 15.77 -19.98 14.00
N SER A 462 15.96 -21.28 13.75
CA SER A 462 16.92 -22.09 14.51
C SER A 462 18.39 -21.70 14.26
N THR A 463 18.74 -21.29 13.04
CA THR A 463 20.09 -20.75 12.72
C THR A 463 20.36 -19.42 13.44
N GLN A 464 19.32 -18.59 13.63
CA GLN A 464 19.42 -17.34 14.37
C GLN A 464 19.72 -17.58 15.87
N VAL A 465 19.07 -18.57 16.49
CA VAL A 465 19.33 -18.93 17.90
C VAL A 465 20.78 -19.42 18.07
N ALA A 466 21.25 -20.33 17.20
CA ALA A 466 22.60 -20.89 17.23
C ALA A 466 23.74 -19.90 16.89
N THR A 467 23.42 -18.62 16.66
CA THR A 467 24.39 -17.53 16.46
C THR A 467 24.24 -16.39 17.46
N ALA A 468 23.38 -16.57 18.48
CA ALA A 468 23.15 -15.65 19.58
C ALA A 468 23.52 -16.21 20.98
N GLU A 469 23.96 -17.47 21.04
CA GLU A 469 24.60 -18.14 22.18
C GLU A 469 26.14 -18.08 22.10
#